data_AF-A0A1Y2IY64-F1
#
_entry.id   AF-A0A1Y2IY64-F1
#
_cell.length_a   1.000
_cell.length_b   1.000
_cell.length_c   1.000
_cell.angle_alpha   90.00
_cell.angle_beta   90.00
_cell.angle_gamma   90.00
#
_symmetry.space_group_name_H-M   'P 1'
#
loop_
_entity.id
_entity.type
_entity.pdbx_description
1 polymer ?
#
loop_
_entity_poly.entity_id
_entity_poly.type
_entity_poly.pdbx_seq_one_letter_code
_entity_poly.pdbx_strand_id
1 'polypeptide(L)'
;MTAPVASANQQASSSAPPPTPQSLYEGSTQFRHWRFSPEQLARMRTTLNQDAVTAIRDAFEADSPGSSANVSFLNADEEHLLVKLYVGKISQLCGHFRFPEEVEATAVSYLKRFYLKNTVMDWHPKNVMLTALFLATKTTNHPISLEAYASHIPRTAPSDVLDLEFLVAQSLGFDFAVWHPHKALWGIWLDMQSLPDVSIEELSKAYEAAVGHVRAARLTDAEFIYTPSQIALACFSLASPAMASTWVHAKFPSTPHPPVLDVLEPIKALILRDGSPPDVEAVREVDRRLRLCKNPEKIPGTNAYIKKQQEQERKADEKRRRKAEAARIAMEESDPFGSELARKAAASAELDDDDDDD
;
A
#
# COMPACT_ATOMS: atom_id res chain seq x y z
N MET A 1 -47.93 -63.52 2.32
CA MET A 1 -47.40 -62.78 1.15
C MET A 1 -47.36 -61.31 1.53
N THR A 2 -46.19 -60.86 1.97
CA THR A 2 -45.90 -59.54 2.55
C THR A 2 -45.12 -58.72 1.52
N ALA A 3 -45.69 -57.60 1.08
CA ALA A 3 -45.01 -56.62 0.23
C ALA A 3 -44.25 -55.59 1.11
N PRO A 4 -43.06 -55.13 0.72
CA PRO A 4 -42.25 -54.24 1.56
C PRO A 4 -42.64 -52.76 1.38
N VAL A 5 -42.50 -52.04 2.48
CA VAL A 5 -42.74 -50.60 2.66
C VAL A 5 -41.59 -49.81 2.05
N ALA A 6 -41.90 -48.85 1.15
CA ALA A 6 -40.94 -47.89 0.62
C ALA A 6 -40.83 -46.69 1.57
N SER A 7 -39.67 -46.52 2.20
CA SER A 7 -39.33 -45.36 3.03
C SER A 7 -39.16 -44.10 2.17
N ALA A 8 -40.01 -43.11 2.39
CA ALA A 8 -39.89 -41.78 1.79
C ALA A 8 -38.72 -41.03 2.45
N ASN A 9 -37.65 -40.83 1.68
CA ASN A 9 -36.48 -40.05 2.10
C ASN A 9 -36.81 -38.56 1.90
N GLN A 10 -37.19 -37.86 2.97
CA GLN A 10 -37.30 -36.40 2.97
C GLN A 10 -35.89 -35.79 2.92
N GLN A 11 -35.43 -35.43 1.72
CA GLN A 11 -34.30 -34.51 1.58
C GLN A 11 -34.78 -33.10 1.92
N ALA A 12 -34.45 -32.67 3.13
CA ALA A 12 -34.49 -31.26 3.51
C ALA A 12 -33.44 -30.50 2.68
N SER A 13 -33.89 -29.85 1.61
CA SER A 13 -33.06 -28.90 0.87
C SER A 13 -32.85 -27.66 1.74
N SER A 14 -31.69 -27.57 2.40
CA SER A 14 -31.21 -26.33 3.02
C SER A 14 -30.93 -25.30 1.92
N SER A 15 -31.93 -24.50 1.57
CA SER A 15 -31.74 -23.36 0.67
C SER A 15 -30.99 -22.27 1.44
N ALA A 16 -29.66 -22.28 1.36
CA ALA A 16 -28.86 -21.11 1.71
C ALA A 16 -29.38 -19.92 0.88
N PRO A 17 -29.54 -18.73 1.49
CA PRO A 17 -29.93 -17.55 0.73
C PRO A 17 -28.94 -17.33 -0.43
N PRO A 18 -29.42 -16.87 -1.61
CA PRO A 18 -28.54 -16.63 -2.73
C PRO A 18 -27.42 -15.67 -2.30
N PRO A 19 -26.16 -15.92 -2.72
CA PRO A 19 -25.06 -15.04 -2.36
C PRO A 19 -25.40 -13.63 -2.84
N THR A 20 -25.45 -12.68 -1.91
CA THR A 20 -25.55 -11.26 -2.24
C THR A 20 -24.40 -10.93 -3.19
N PRO A 21 -24.68 -10.31 -4.36
CA PRO A 21 -23.63 -10.00 -5.32
C PRO A 21 -22.60 -9.10 -4.66
N GLN A 22 -21.37 -9.59 -4.56
CA GLN A 22 -20.25 -8.83 -4.00
C GLN A 22 -19.97 -7.63 -4.91
N SER A 23 -19.74 -6.48 -4.31
CA SER A 23 -19.33 -5.29 -5.05
C SER A 23 -17.96 -5.49 -5.71
N LEU A 24 -17.70 -4.78 -6.81
CA LEU A 24 -16.38 -4.81 -7.47
C LEU A 24 -15.24 -4.45 -6.51
N TYR A 25 -15.51 -3.58 -5.53
CA TYR A 25 -14.55 -3.20 -4.52
C TYR A 25 -14.28 -4.34 -3.51
N GLU A 26 -15.30 -5.07 -3.06
CA GLU A 26 -15.13 -6.23 -2.16
C GLU A 26 -14.34 -7.38 -2.82
N GLY A 27 -14.43 -7.49 -4.15
CA GLY A 27 -13.60 -8.40 -4.93
C GLY A 27 -12.14 -7.96 -5.10
N SER A 28 -11.80 -6.70 -4.76
CA SER A 28 -10.48 -6.13 -5.00
C SER A 28 -9.43 -6.55 -3.97
N THR A 29 -8.16 -6.53 -4.37
CA THR A 29 -7.05 -6.79 -3.44
C THR A 29 -6.91 -5.70 -2.39
N GLN A 30 -7.29 -4.46 -2.70
CA GLN A 30 -7.35 -3.38 -1.72
C GLN A 30 -8.30 -3.70 -0.56
N PHE A 31 -9.49 -4.25 -0.85
CA PHE A 31 -10.42 -4.65 0.20
C PHE A 31 -9.88 -5.82 1.03
N ARG A 32 -9.26 -6.79 0.36
CA ARG A 32 -8.80 -8.04 0.98
C ARG A 32 -7.55 -7.86 1.85
N HIS A 33 -6.59 -7.07 1.39
CA HIS A 33 -5.25 -6.99 1.99
C HIS A 33 -4.93 -5.64 2.63
N TRP A 34 -5.68 -4.58 2.29
CA TRP A 34 -5.36 -3.20 2.67
C TRP A 34 -6.50 -2.51 3.41
N ARG A 35 -7.28 -3.28 4.19
CA ARG A 35 -8.35 -2.78 5.03
C ARG A 35 -8.18 -3.24 6.48
N PHE A 36 -8.22 -2.30 7.41
CA PHE A 36 -7.89 -2.50 8.81
C PHE A 36 -8.79 -1.65 9.71
N SER A 37 -8.96 -2.07 10.96
CA SER A 37 -9.51 -1.21 12.00
C SER A 37 -8.48 -0.17 12.47
N PRO A 38 -8.92 0.95 13.05
CA PRO A 38 -7.99 1.94 13.63
C PRO A 38 -7.03 1.32 14.66
N GLU A 39 -7.54 0.40 15.49
CA GLU A 39 -6.73 -0.28 16.51
C GLU A 39 -5.71 -1.24 15.89
N GLN A 40 -6.08 -1.92 14.80
CA GLN A 40 -5.16 -2.78 14.05
C GLN A 40 -4.03 -1.97 13.44
N LEU A 41 -4.31 -0.82 12.81
CA LEU A 41 -3.28 0.06 12.24
C LEU A 41 -2.30 0.56 13.30
N ALA A 42 -2.83 1.03 14.44
CA ALA A 42 -2.00 1.47 15.56
C ALA A 42 -1.10 0.34 16.05
N ARG A 43 -1.67 -0.86 16.28
CA ARG A 43 -0.91 -2.03 16.71
C ARG A 43 0.16 -2.44 15.70
N MET A 44 -0.16 -2.48 14.41
CA MET A 44 0.79 -2.84 13.36
C MET A 44 1.99 -1.89 13.36
N ARG A 45 1.75 -0.57 13.41
CA ARG A 45 2.83 0.43 13.46
C ARG A 45 3.69 0.31 14.72
N THR A 46 3.06 0.14 15.89
CA THR A 46 3.79 -0.01 17.14
C THR A 46 4.64 -1.28 17.17
N THR A 47 4.08 -2.41 16.71
CA THR A 47 4.78 -3.71 16.69
C THR A 47 5.96 -3.65 15.72
N LEU A 48 5.72 -3.17 14.49
CA LEU A 48 6.75 -3.01 13.46
C LEU A 48 7.91 -2.12 13.96
N ASN A 49 7.59 -0.99 14.60
CA ASN A 49 8.61 -0.10 15.15
C ASN A 49 9.39 -0.78 16.28
N GLN A 50 8.74 -1.51 17.19
CA GLN A 50 9.42 -2.22 18.28
C GLN A 50 10.37 -3.32 17.77
N ASP A 51 9.92 -4.09 16.78
CA ASP A 51 10.72 -5.15 16.16
C ASP A 51 11.92 -4.54 15.42
N ALA A 52 11.69 -3.47 14.64
CA ALA A 52 12.75 -2.74 13.95
C ALA A 52 13.77 -2.12 14.90
N VAL A 53 13.32 -1.45 15.97
CA VAL A 53 14.22 -0.88 16.99
C VAL A 53 15.06 -1.97 17.65
N THR A 54 14.48 -3.14 17.92
CA THR A 54 15.21 -4.27 18.50
C THR A 54 16.28 -4.79 17.54
N ALA A 55 15.92 -5.07 16.29
CA ALA A 55 16.86 -5.53 15.27
C ALA A 55 18.01 -4.53 15.01
N ILE A 56 17.69 -3.23 14.91
CA ILE A 56 18.68 -2.19 14.64
C ILE A 56 19.61 -2.02 15.85
N ARG A 57 19.07 -2.07 17.07
CA ARG A 57 19.87 -2.04 18.30
C ARG A 57 20.85 -3.21 18.37
N ASP A 58 20.41 -4.41 18.02
CA ASP A 58 21.28 -5.59 17.96
C ASP A 58 22.38 -5.42 16.89
N ALA A 59 22.05 -4.83 15.74
CA ALA A 59 23.04 -4.49 14.71
C ALA A 59 24.07 -3.47 15.19
N PHE A 60 23.68 -2.45 15.97
CA PHE A 60 24.60 -1.50 16.58
C PHE A 60 25.54 -2.16 17.60
N GLU A 61 25.02 -3.05 18.45
CA GLU A 61 25.83 -3.79 19.42
C GLU A 61 26.80 -4.77 18.74
N ALA A 62 26.37 -5.41 17.65
CA ALA A 62 27.21 -6.31 16.86
C ALA A 62 28.35 -5.58 16.12
N ASP A 63 28.12 -4.32 15.69
CA ASP A 63 29.14 -3.49 15.04
C ASP A 63 30.13 -2.92 16.07
N SER A 64 29.63 -2.40 17.20
CA SER A 64 30.45 -1.88 18.31
C SER A 64 29.70 -2.02 19.65
N PRO A 65 30.19 -2.87 20.58
CA PRO A 65 29.55 -3.08 21.88
C PRO A 65 29.39 -1.78 22.68
N GLY A 66 28.18 -1.51 23.17
CA GLY A 66 27.81 -0.29 23.90
C GLY A 66 27.41 0.89 23.03
N SER A 67 27.44 0.76 21.70
CA SER A 67 27.02 1.82 20.77
C SER A 67 25.51 2.11 20.86
N SER A 68 24.69 1.09 21.13
CA SER A 68 23.23 1.26 21.15
C SER A 68 22.71 2.11 22.30
N ALA A 69 23.45 2.19 23.42
CA ALA A 69 23.07 2.96 24.61
C ALA A 69 23.00 4.47 24.35
N ASN A 70 23.68 4.96 23.31
CA ASN A 70 23.73 6.38 22.95
C ASN A 70 22.74 6.75 21.82
N VAL A 71 22.01 5.78 21.26
CA VAL A 71 21.12 5.99 20.11
C VAL A 71 19.69 6.20 20.58
N SER A 72 19.14 7.38 20.28
CA SER A 72 17.72 7.67 20.46
C SER A 72 16.97 7.22 19.21
N PHE A 73 16.25 6.09 19.30
CA PHE A 73 15.44 5.56 18.22
C PHE A 73 14.11 6.32 18.07
N LEU A 74 13.55 6.28 16.87
CA LEU A 74 12.24 6.86 16.60
C LEU A 74 11.13 5.98 17.15
N ASN A 75 10.05 6.60 17.64
CA ASN A 75 8.80 5.91 17.96
C ASN A 75 7.85 5.87 16.75
N ALA A 76 6.80 5.06 16.85
CA ALA A 76 5.82 4.87 15.78
C ALA A 76 5.12 6.17 15.31
N ASP A 77 4.84 7.11 16.22
CA ASP A 77 4.19 8.38 15.89
C ASP A 77 5.14 9.32 15.12
N GLU A 78 6.42 9.30 15.49
CA GLU A 78 7.48 10.06 14.82
C GLU A 78 7.75 9.51 13.41
N GLU A 79 7.78 8.18 13.25
CA GLU A 79 7.85 7.54 11.94
C GLU A 79 6.64 7.97 11.08
N HIS A 80 5.43 7.88 11.64
CA HIS A 80 4.21 8.26 10.93
C HIS A 80 4.22 9.75 10.53
N LEU A 81 4.67 10.63 11.42
CA LEU A 81 4.79 12.07 11.16
C LEU A 81 5.74 12.36 9.98
N LEU A 82 6.88 11.67 9.94
CA LEU A 82 7.83 11.79 8.85
C LEU A 82 7.23 11.28 7.53
N VAL A 83 6.59 10.10 7.53
CA VAL A 83 5.90 9.57 6.34
C VAL A 83 4.85 10.55 5.84
N LYS A 84 4.04 11.13 6.74
CA LYS A 84 3.01 12.13 6.40
C LYS A 84 3.59 13.37 5.71
N LEU A 85 4.78 13.83 6.12
CA LEU A 85 5.47 14.92 5.43
C LEU A 85 5.80 14.54 3.98
N TYR A 86 6.32 13.34 3.76
CA TYR A 86 6.70 12.87 2.43
C TYR A 86 5.48 12.59 1.55
N VAL A 87 4.36 12.14 2.11
CA VAL A 87 3.07 12.09 1.41
C VAL A 87 2.70 13.49 0.87
N GLY A 88 2.81 14.53 1.68
CA GLY A 88 2.55 15.91 1.21
C GLY A 88 3.53 16.42 0.15
N LYS A 89 4.77 15.92 0.15
CA LYS A 89 5.77 16.25 -0.89
C LYS A 89 5.47 15.59 -2.24
N ILE A 90 4.77 14.45 -2.27
CA ILE A 90 4.35 13.80 -3.52
C ILE A 90 3.50 14.75 -4.36
N SER A 91 2.53 15.45 -3.76
CA SER A 91 1.68 16.41 -4.48
C SER A 91 2.48 17.54 -5.11
N GLN A 92 3.50 18.06 -4.43
CA GLN A 92 4.38 19.11 -4.96
C GLN A 92 5.19 18.59 -6.16
N LEU A 93 5.71 17.36 -6.06
CA LEU A 93 6.48 16.74 -7.12
C LEU A 93 5.61 16.41 -8.34
N CYS A 94 4.40 15.88 -8.12
CA CYS A 94 3.43 15.63 -9.18
C CYS A 94 3.05 16.92 -9.91
N GLY A 95 2.88 18.03 -9.19
CA GLY A 95 2.66 19.35 -9.78
C GLY A 95 3.79 19.80 -10.70
N HIS A 96 5.05 19.55 -10.31
CA HIS A 96 6.23 19.88 -11.13
C HIS A 96 6.28 19.05 -12.44
N PHE A 97 5.98 17.75 -12.36
CA PHE A 97 5.90 16.87 -13.53
C PHE A 97 4.59 16.98 -14.32
N ARG A 98 3.61 17.74 -13.82
CA ARG A 98 2.23 17.82 -14.35
C ARG A 98 1.56 16.44 -14.46
N PHE A 99 1.83 15.57 -13.50
CA PHE A 99 1.15 14.28 -13.45
C PHE A 99 -0.33 14.43 -13.07
N PRO A 100 -1.20 13.55 -13.60
CA PRO A 100 -2.61 13.56 -13.25
C PRO A 100 -2.81 13.14 -11.79
N GLU A 101 -3.98 13.49 -11.26
CA GLU A 101 -4.37 13.17 -9.89
C GLU A 101 -4.38 11.65 -9.60
N GLU A 102 -4.60 10.83 -10.62
CA GLU A 102 -4.52 9.36 -10.53
C GLU A 102 -3.12 8.88 -10.13
N VAL A 103 -2.07 9.45 -10.73
CA VAL A 103 -0.68 9.09 -10.43
C VAL A 103 -0.34 9.52 -9.02
N GLU A 104 -0.72 10.74 -8.64
CA GLU A 104 -0.48 11.29 -7.30
C GLU A 104 -1.14 10.41 -6.22
N ALA A 105 -2.43 10.11 -6.36
CA ALA A 105 -3.17 9.30 -5.40
C ALA A 105 -2.59 7.88 -5.27
N THR A 106 -2.17 7.27 -6.39
CA THR A 106 -1.55 5.95 -6.42
C THR A 106 -0.19 5.95 -5.71
N ALA A 107 0.65 6.95 -5.99
CA ALA A 107 1.96 7.11 -5.35
C ALA A 107 1.84 7.29 -3.82
N VAL A 108 0.87 8.09 -3.37
CA VAL A 108 0.56 8.27 -1.95
C VAL A 108 0.16 6.95 -1.29
N SER A 109 -0.72 6.19 -1.95
CA SER A 109 -1.19 4.90 -1.46
C SER A 109 -0.02 3.92 -1.34
N TYR A 110 0.86 3.85 -2.35
CA TYR A 110 2.05 2.99 -2.32
C TYR A 110 3.01 3.37 -1.19
N LEU A 111 3.28 4.66 -1.00
CA LEU A 111 4.17 5.13 0.07
C LEU A 111 3.63 4.70 1.45
N LYS A 112 2.34 4.89 1.70
CA LYS A 112 1.74 4.51 2.98
C LYS A 112 1.72 3.00 3.19
N ARG A 113 1.33 2.24 2.16
CA ARG A 113 1.33 0.76 2.21
C ARG A 113 2.72 0.21 2.49
N PHE A 114 3.75 0.79 1.88
CA PHE A 114 5.14 0.43 2.15
C PHE A 114 5.50 0.59 3.63
N TYR A 115 5.16 1.74 4.24
CA TYR A 115 5.45 2.03 5.64
C TYR A 115 4.47 1.41 6.66
N LEU A 116 3.53 0.57 6.21
CA LEU A 116 2.82 -0.36 7.10
C LEU A 116 3.58 -1.67 7.33
N LYS A 117 4.59 -1.97 6.50
CA LYS A 117 5.40 -3.19 6.58
C LYS A 117 6.90 -2.93 6.74
N ASN A 118 7.34 -1.68 6.60
CA ASN A 118 8.75 -1.31 6.67
C ASN A 118 8.92 -0.07 7.57
N THR A 119 10.08 0.06 8.22
CA THR A 119 10.43 1.24 9.04
C THR A 119 11.16 2.30 8.21
N VAL A 120 11.00 3.58 8.60
CA VAL A 120 11.78 4.70 8.06
C VAL A 120 13.28 4.61 8.39
N MET A 121 13.64 3.86 9.43
CA MET A 121 15.03 3.69 9.90
C MET A 121 15.87 2.82 8.97
N ASP A 122 15.23 1.88 8.25
CA ASP A 122 15.88 1.08 7.20
C ASP A 122 15.84 1.81 5.86
N TRP A 123 14.65 2.33 5.51
CA TRP A 123 14.38 2.88 4.19
C TRP A 123 13.93 4.32 4.32
N HIS A 124 14.79 5.24 3.86
CA HIS A 124 14.52 6.66 3.98
C HIS A 124 13.34 7.10 3.08
N PRO A 125 12.32 7.81 3.63
CA PRO A 125 11.10 8.18 2.89
C PRO A 125 11.32 8.96 1.61
N LYS A 126 12.40 9.75 1.51
CA LYS A 126 12.78 10.43 0.25
C LYS A 126 12.91 9.43 -0.91
N ASN A 127 13.68 8.35 -0.75
CA ASN A 127 13.99 7.45 -1.87
C ASN A 127 12.80 6.55 -2.18
N VAL A 128 12.10 6.09 -1.14
CA VAL A 128 10.86 5.31 -1.28
C VAL A 128 9.77 6.14 -1.96
N MET A 129 9.61 7.42 -1.62
CA MET A 129 8.66 8.33 -2.26
C MET A 129 8.92 8.47 -3.77
N LEU A 130 10.19 8.65 -4.17
CA LEU A 130 10.57 8.75 -5.57
C LEU A 130 10.28 7.46 -6.32
N THR A 131 10.60 6.33 -5.70
CA THR A 131 10.34 5.00 -6.27
C THR A 131 8.84 4.70 -6.38
N ALA A 132 8.07 5.00 -5.34
CA ALA A 132 6.62 4.85 -5.32
C ALA A 132 5.95 5.72 -6.39
N LEU A 133 6.42 6.96 -6.59
CA LEU A 133 5.92 7.84 -7.65
C LEU A 133 6.26 7.29 -9.04
N PHE A 134 7.50 6.86 -9.26
CA PHE A 134 7.90 6.24 -10.53
C PHE A 134 7.08 4.97 -10.82
N LEU A 135 6.89 4.09 -9.84
CA LEU A 135 6.06 2.90 -9.98
C LEU A 135 4.58 3.23 -10.23
N ALA A 136 4.06 4.30 -9.62
CA ALA A 136 2.71 4.80 -9.89
C ALA A 136 2.56 5.25 -11.35
N THR A 137 3.57 5.89 -11.94
CA THR A 137 3.53 6.27 -13.36
C THR A 137 3.42 5.06 -14.29
N LYS A 138 4.12 3.96 -13.97
CA LYS A 138 4.04 2.70 -14.73
C LYS A 138 2.67 2.05 -14.60
N THR A 139 2.16 1.95 -13.38
CA THR A 139 0.91 1.22 -13.05
C THR A 139 -0.36 1.97 -13.46
N THR A 140 -0.30 3.29 -13.64
CA THR A 140 -1.43 4.12 -14.06
C THR A 140 -1.39 4.53 -15.54
N ASN A 141 -0.56 3.86 -16.37
CA ASN A 141 -0.40 4.13 -17.80
C ASN A 141 0.11 5.54 -18.16
N HIS A 142 0.97 6.13 -17.32
CA HIS A 142 1.65 7.40 -17.59
C HIS A 142 3.19 7.25 -17.57
N PRO A 143 3.78 6.27 -18.28
CA PRO A 143 5.19 5.94 -18.12
C PRO A 143 6.09 7.10 -18.56
N ILE A 144 7.11 7.35 -17.76
CA ILE A 144 8.23 8.25 -18.04
C ILE A 144 9.52 7.44 -18.08
N SER A 145 10.48 7.80 -18.92
CA SER A 145 11.79 7.13 -18.87
C SER A 145 12.49 7.45 -17.55
N LEU A 146 13.26 6.49 -17.04
CA LEU A 146 13.93 6.64 -15.76
C LEU A 146 14.93 7.81 -15.76
N GLU A 147 15.64 8.01 -16.87
CA GLU A 147 16.61 9.08 -17.04
C GLU A 147 15.92 10.46 -17.05
N ALA A 148 14.77 10.56 -17.73
CA ALA A 148 13.97 11.78 -17.72
C ALA A 148 13.41 12.05 -16.31
N TYR A 149 12.95 11.01 -15.62
CA TYR A 149 12.44 11.14 -14.26
C TYR A 149 13.54 11.63 -13.30
N ALA A 150 14.70 10.96 -13.27
CA ALA A 150 15.79 11.31 -12.37
C ALA A 150 16.42 12.68 -12.67
N SER A 151 16.55 13.07 -13.93
CA SER A 151 17.15 14.36 -14.33
C SER A 151 16.39 15.58 -13.84
N HIS A 152 15.07 15.47 -13.64
CA HIS A 152 14.23 16.56 -13.13
C HIS A 152 14.28 16.69 -11.59
N ILE A 153 14.94 15.77 -10.89
CA ILE A 153 14.95 15.72 -9.42
C ILE A 153 16.37 15.97 -8.91
N PRO A 154 16.59 17.05 -8.15
CA PRO A 154 17.92 17.36 -7.64
C PRO A 154 18.53 16.23 -6.81
N ARG A 155 19.79 15.88 -7.09
CA ARG A 155 20.57 14.88 -6.34
C ARG A 155 19.90 13.50 -6.28
N THR A 156 19.40 13.03 -7.42
CA THR A 156 18.81 11.69 -7.56
C THR A 156 19.44 11.02 -8.78
N ALA A 157 19.99 9.83 -8.59
CA ALA A 157 20.48 9.00 -9.67
C ALA A 157 19.39 7.98 -10.10
N PRO A 158 19.37 7.54 -11.37
CA PRO A 158 18.51 6.45 -11.83
C PRO A 158 18.59 5.18 -10.95
N SER A 159 19.78 4.85 -10.45
CA SER A 159 20.01 3.69 -9.56
C SER A 159 19.23 3.80 -8.25
N ASP A 160 19.11 5.00 -7.67
CA ASP A 160 18.42 5.21 -6.38
C ASP A 160 16.94 4.80 -6.43
N VAL A 161 16.34 4.84 -7.63
CA VAL A 161 14.95 4.46 -7.90
C VAL A 161 14.86 2.98 -8.28
N LEU A 162 15.74 2.50 -9.16
CA LEU A 162 15.73 1.11 -9.63
C LEU A 162 16.01 0.11 -8.50
N ASP A 163 16.98 0.42 -7.63
CA ASP A 163 17.41 -0.48 -6.56
C ASP A 163 16.28 -0.74 -5.54
N LEU A 164 15.34 0.22 -5.40
CA LEU A 164 14.20 0.11 -4.52
C LEU A 164 12.93 -0.38 -5.23
N GLU A 165 12.88 -0.39 -6.57
CA GLU A 165 11.64 -0.66 -7.32
C GLU A 165 11.05 -2.03 -6.97
N PHE A 166 11.89 -3.07 -6.97
CA PHE A 166 11.46 -4.43 -6.65
C PHE A 166 11.04 -4.56 -5.18
N LEU A 167 11.81 -3.96 -4.25
CA LEU A 167 11.49 -3.96 -2.83
C LEU A 167 10.14 -3.31 -2.54
N VAL A 168 9.86 -2.17 -3.18
CA VAL A 168 8.58 -1.48 -3.07
C VAL A 168 7.47 -2.38 -3.60
N ALA A 169 7.64 -2.97 -4.78
CA ALA A 169 6.65 -3.89 -5.36
C ALA A 169 6.34 -5.10 -4.44
N GLN A 170 7.38 -5.72 -3.87
CA GLN A 170 7.24 -6.84 -2.92
C GLN A 170 6.50 -6.42 -1.65
N SER A 171 6.84 -5.26 -1.08
CA SER A 171 6.18 -4.72 0.11
C SER A 171 4.69 -4.45 -0.13
N LEU A 172 4.34 -4.02 -1.35
CA LEU A 172 2.96 -3.84 -1.79
C LEU A 172 2.23 -5.17 -2.05
N GLY A 173 2.89 -6.32 -1.95
CA GLY A 173 2.31 -7.63 -2.29
C GLY A 173 1.90 -7.72 -3.76
N PHE A 174 2.55 -6.93 -4.63
CA PHE A 174 2.19 -6.76 -6.05
C PHE A 174 0.75 -6.26 -6.28
N ASP A 175 0.11 -5.69 -5.26
CA ASP A 175 -1.25 -5.11 -5.34
C ASP A 175 -1.22 -3.69 -5.91
N PHE A 176 -0.99 -3.57 -7.21
CA PHE A 176 -0.90 -2.29 -7.91
C PHE A 176 -2.25 -1.62 -8.20
N ALA A 177 -3.35 -2.37 -8.14
CA ALA A 177 -4.68 -1.83 -8.36
C ALA A 177 -5.14 -1.03 -7.12
N VAL A 178 -5.27 0.30 -7.28
CA VAL A 178 -5.77 1.18 -6.22
C VAL A 178 -7.07 1.85 -6.65
N TRP A 179 -8.08 1.74 -5.78
CA TRP A 179 -9.39 2.37 -5.93
C TRP A 179 -9.39 3.69 -5.18
N HIS A 180 -9.54 4.78 -5.93
CA HIS A 180 -9.38 6.13 -5.40
C HIS A 180 -10.70 6.84 -5.09
N PRO A 181 -10.77 7.65 -4.00
CA PRO A 181 -11.96 8.41 -3.68
C PRO A 181 -12.35 9.48 -4.72
N HIS A 182 -11.41 10.07 -5.46
CA HIS A 182 -11.74 11.10 -6.47
C HIS A 182 -12.59 10.53 -7.62
N LYS A 183 -12.37 9.26 -8.00
CA LYS A 183 -13.20 8.57 -9.00
C LYS A 183 -14.63 8.34 -8.48
N ALA A 184 -14.76 7.95 -7.22
CA ALA A 184 -16.08 7.79 -6.59
C ALA A 184 -16.79 9.14 -6.43
N LEU A 185 -16.05 10.21 -6.09
CA LEU A 185 -16.58 11.57 -6.00
C LEU A 185 -17.12 12.05 -7.34
N TRP A 186 -16.39 11.80 -8.43
CA TRP A 186 -16.87 12.08 -9.79
C TRP A 186 -18.16 11.34 -10.12
N GLY A 187 -18.26 10.06 -9.74
CA GLY A 187 -19.48 9.27 -9.87
C GLY A 187 -20.66 9.86 -9.10
N ILE A 188 -20.44 10.28 -7.85
CA ILE A 188 -21.47 10.94 -7.03
C ILE A 188 -21.92 12.25 -7.69
N TRP A 189 -20.98 13.05 -8.20
CA TRP A 189 -21.28 14.30 -8.90
C TRP A 189 -22.12 14.09 -10.17
N LEU A 190 -21.81 13.07 -10.98
CA LEU A 190 -22.61 12.72 -12.15
C LEU A 190 -24.02 12.27 -11.77
N ASP A 191 -24.12 11.44 -10.75
CA ASP A 191 -25.38 10.86 -10.33
C ASP A 191 -26.29 11.90 -9.63
N MET A 192 -25.72 12.88 -8.94
CA MET A 192 -26.45 14.03 -8.37
C MET A 192 -27.13 14.90 -9.42
N GLN A 193 -26.64 14.95 -10.65
CA GLN A 193 -27.29 15.70 -11.75
C GLN A 193 -28.64 15.11 -12.15
N SER A 194 -28.91 13.86 -11.78
CA SER A 194 -30.20 13.20 -12.03
C SER A 194 -31.29 13.58 -11.02
N LEU A 195 -30.92 14.24 -9.91
CA LEU A 195 -31.87 14.64 -8.88
C LEU A 195 -32.67 15.89 -9.30
N PRO A 196 -33.96 15.97 -8.96
CA PRO A 196 -34.75 17.17 -9.20
C PRO A 196 -34.22 18.34 -8.36
N ASP A 197 -34.36 19.56 -8.88
CA ASP A 197 -34.05 20.82 -8.18
C ASP A 197 -32.58 21.04 -7.77
N VAL A 198 -31.63 20.36 -8.41
CA VAL A 198 -30.19 20.62 -8.19
C VAL A 198 -29.66 21.68 -9.17
N SER A 199 -29.18 22.80 -8.63
CA SER A 199 -28.42 23.78 -9.42
C SER A 199 -27.06 23.22 -9.82
N ILE A 200 -26.78 23.16 -11.12
CA ILE A 200 -25.50 22.68 -11.66
C ILE A 200 -24.33 23.56 -11.17
N GLU A 201 -24.55 24.86 -11.00
CA GLU A 201 -23.53 25.78 -10.51
C GLU A 201 -23.17 25.50 -9.05
N GLU A 202 -24.18 25.28 -8.18
CA GLU A 202 -23.96 24.95 -6.78
C GLU A 202 -23.31 23.58 -6.62
N LEU A 203 -23.77 22.61 -7.42
CA LEU A 203 -23.19 21.27 -7.49
C LEU A 203 -21.71 21.30 -7.91
N SER A 204 -21.36 22.14 -8.89
CA SER A 204 -19.97 22.30 -9.34
C SER A 204 -19.08 22.92 -8.27
N LYS A 205 -19.57 23.96 -7.57
CA LYS A 205 -18.85 24.56 -6.43
C LYS A 205 -18.66 23.56 -5.29
N ALA A 206 -19.69 22.77 -4.96
CA ALA A 206 -19.60 21.73 -3.95
C ALA A 206 -18.60 20.64 -4.33
N TYR A 207 -18.56 20.24 -5.61
CA TYR A 207 -17.59 19.29 -6.12
C TYR A 207 -16.16 19.80 -6.02
N GLU A 208 -15.88 21.04 -6.42
CA GLU A 208 -14.54 21.64 -6.30
C GLU A 208 -14.05 21.68 -4.85
N ALA A 209 -14.92 22.07 -3.91
CA ALA A 209 -14.61 22.03 -2.48
C ALA A 209 -14.37 20.58 -1.99
N ALA A 210 -15.19 19.63 -2.44
CA ALA A 210 -15.05 18.22 -2.08
C ALA A 210 -13.74 17.59 -2.62
N VAL A 211 -13.25 18.00 -3.79
CA VAL A 211 -11.93 17.60 -4.31
C VAL A 211 -10.82 18.06 -3.36
N GLY A 212 -10.93 19.26 -2.78
CA GLY A 212 -10.03 19.74 -1.73
C GLY A 212 -10.02 18.81 -0.51
N HIS A 213 -11.20 18.39 -0.05
CA HIS A 213 -11.33 17.42 1.05
C HIS A 213 -10.81 16.03 0.70
N VAL A 214 -10.96 15.56 -0.55
CA VAL A 214 -10.36 14.29 -1.01
C VAL A 214 -8.83 14.36 -0.94
N ARG A 215 -8.23 15.48 -1.34
CA ARG A 215 -6.77 15.68 -1.19
C ARG A 215 -6.35 15.68 0.28
N ALA A 216 -7.13 16.32 1.16
CA ALA A 216 -6.88 16.26 2.60
C ALA A 216 -7.03 14.82 3.16
N ALA A 217 -8.02 14.06 2.70
CA ALA A 217 -8.23 12.66 3.11
C ALA A 217 -7.03 11.77 2.75
N ARG A 218 -6.32 12.06 1.65
CA ARG A 218 -5.07 11.37 1.29
C ARG A 218 -3.94 11.57 2.29
N LEU A 219 -4.00 12.56 3.19
CA LEU A 219 -3.01 12.72 4.26
C LEU A 219 -3.35 11.91 5.53
N THR A 220 -4.51 11.26 5.56
CA THR A 220 -5.01 10.48 6.70
C THR A 220 -5.00 8.98 6.43
N ASP A 221 -5.34 8.18 7.43
CA ASP A 221 -5.50 6.73 7.30
C ASP A 221 -6.88 6.30 6.75
N ALA A 222 -7.68 7.25 6.25
CA ALA A 222 -9.04 6.97 5.77
C ALA A 222 -9.09 5.84 4.74
N GLU A 223 -8.11 5.75 3.83
CA GLU A 223 -8.04 4.73 2.77
C GLU A 223 -7.89 3.29 3.28
N PHE A 224 -7.38 3.13 4.50
CA PHE A 224 -7.18 1.83 5.14
C PHE A 224 -8.40 1.40 5.97
N ILE A 225 -9.26 2.35 6.36
CA ILE A 225 -10.38 2.09 7.27
C ILE A 225 -11.70 2.02 6.50
N TYR A 226 -11.87 2.92 5.53
CA TYR A 226 -13.14 3.16 4.84
C TYR A 226 -13.04 2.90 3.35
N THR A 227 -14.18 2.61 2.73
CA THR A 227 -14.27 2.42 1.29
C THR A 227 -14.13 3.74 0.53
N PRO A 228 -13.61 3.75 -0.71
CA PRO A 228 -13.46 4.98 -1.50
C PRO A 228 -14.77 5.75 -1.68
N SER A 229 -15.91 5.06 -1.80
CA SER A 229 -17.24 5.68 -1.89
C SER A 229 -17.68 6.33 -0.59
N GLN A 230 -17.39 5.73 0.57
CA GLN A 230 -17.67 6.34 1.87
C GLN A 230 -16.81 7.60 2.08
N ILE A 231 -15.53 7.54 1.72
CA ILE A 231 -14.62 8.69 1.79
C ILE A 231 -15.11 9.81 0.87
N ALA A 232 -15.44 9.49 -0.38
CA ALA A 232 -15.94 10.45 -1.35
C ALA A 232 -17.23 11.14 -0.88
N LEU A 233 -18.19 10.38 -0.35
CA LEU A 233 -19.43 10.92 0.18
C LEU A 233 -19.19 11.78 1.43
N ALA A 234 -18.27 11.39 2.31
CA ALA A 234 -17.90 12.20 3.47
C ALA A 234 -17.26 13.53 3.05
N CYS A 235 -16.34 13.51 2.07
CA CYS A 235 -15.75 14.71 1.49
C CYS A 235 -16.80 15.63 0.84
N PHE A 236 -17.76 15.05 0.11
CA PHE A 236 -18.86 15.82 -0.46
C PHE A 236 -19.77 16.39 0.63
N SER A 237 -20.05 15.63 1.68
CA SER A 237 -20.84 16.08 2.83
C SER A 237 -20.16 17.17 3.65
N LEU A 238 -18.82 17.23 3.68
CA LEU A 238 -18.08 18.39 4.22
C LEU A 238 -18.29 19.65 3.40
N ALA A 239 -18.33 19.52 2.07
CA ALA A 239 -18.53 20.63 1.16
C ALA A 239 -19.98 21.13 1.13
N SER A 240 -20.95 20.20 1.09
CA SER A 240 -22.38 20.50 1.08
C SER A 240 -23.18 19.41 1.83
N PRO A 241 -23.43 19.61 3.14
CA PRO A 241 -24.17 18.64 3.96
C PRO A 241 -25.60 18.39 3.46
N ALA A 242 -26.29 19.46 3.02
CA ALA A 242 -27.67 19.39 2.56
C ALA A 242 -27.80 18.54 1.30
N MET A 243 -26.96 18.81 0.27
CA MET A 243 -26.98 18.05 -0.98
C MET A 243 -26.58 16.60 -0.77
N ALA A 244 -25.57 16.33 0.07
CA ALA A 244 -25.18 14.98 0.43
C ALA A 244 -26.34 14.20 1.07
N SER A 245 -27.05 14.81 2.02
CA SER A 245 -28.20 14.20 2.69
C SER A 245 -29.33 13.89 1.71
N THR A 246 -29.70 14.86 0.84
CA THR A 246 -30.71 14.66 -0.21
C THR A 246 -30.36 13.49 -1.12
N TRP A 247 -29.10 13.41 -1.56
CA TRP A 247 -28.65 12.30 -2.40
C TRP A 247 -28.70 10.95 -1.70
N VAL A 248 -28.29 10.88 -0.43
CA VAL A 248 -28.38 9.65 0.37
C VAL A 248 -29.83 9.21 0.52
N HIS A 249 -30.75 10.12 0.86
CA HIS A 249 -32.18 9.78 0.97
C HIS A 249 -32.80 9.35 -0.36
N ALA A 250 -32.37 9.95 -1.48
CA ALA A 250 -32.81 9.52 -2.80
C ALA A 250 -32.35 8.08 -3.16
N LYS A 251 -31.16 7.67 -2.68
CA LYS A 251 -30.66 6.29 -2.87
C LYS A 251 -31.27 5.27 -1.91
N PHE A 252 -31.73 5.71 -0.75
CA PHE A 252 -32.34 4.86 0.27
C PHE A 252 -33.76 5.33 0.63
N PRO A 253 -34.72 5.34 -0.33
CA PRO A 253 -36.05 5.91 -0.11
C PRO A 253 -36.85 5.16 0.98
N SER A 254 -36.56 3.87 1.17
CA SER A 254 -37.26 3.03 2.16
C SER A 254 -36.62 3.07 3.56
N THR A 255 -35.49 3.76 3.74
CA THR A 255 -34.75 3.79 5.02
C THR A 255 -34.68 5.23 5.55
N PRO A 256 -35.44 5.56 6.63
CA PRO A 256 -35.47 6.91 7.18
C PRO A 256 -34.11 7.41 7.68
N HIS A 257 -33.28 6.50 8.23
CA HIS A 257 -31.92 6.79 8.67
C HIS A 257 -30.94 5.79 8.04
N PRO A 258 -30.43 6.08 6.83
CA PRO A 258 -29.49 5.20 6.15
C PRO A 258 -28.21 5.03 6.99
N PRO A 259 -27.76 3.79 7.27
CA PRO A 259 -26.56 3.54 8.09
C PRO A 259 -25.28 4.20 7.57
N VAL A 260 -25.26 4.56 6.28
CA VAL A 260 -24.13 5.29 5.67
C VAL A 260 -23.90 6.65 6.33
N LEU A 261 -24.95 7.33 6.83
CA LEU A 261 -24.84 8.64 7.47
C LEU A 261 -24.02 8.56 8.77
N ASP A 262 -24.22 7.52 9.57
CA ASP A 262 -23.47 7.28 10.81
C ASP A 262 -21.98 7.07 10.54
N VAL A 263 -21.65 6.50 9.39
CA VAL A 263 -20.26 6.26 8.97
C VAL A 263 -19.58 7.54 8.47
N LEU A 264 -20.34 8.57 8.05
CA LEU A 264 -19.73 9.80 7.54
C LEU A 264 -19.07 10.63 8.65
N GLU A 265 -19.69 10.76 9.81
CA GLU A 265 -19.19 11.63 10.88
C GLU A 265 -17.78 11.26 11.37
N PRO A 266 -17.45 9.97 11.62
CA PRO A 266 -16.08 9.57 11.92
C PRO A 266 -15.08 9.89 10.81
N ILE A 267 -15.46 9.75 9.53
CA ILE A 267 -14.59 10.08 8.40
C ILE A 267 -14.34 11.58 8.33
N LYS A 268 -15.39 12.40 8.48
CA LYS A 268 -15.29 13.86 8.52
C LYS A 268 -14.36 14.31 9.64
N ALA A 269 -14.54 13.78 10.84
CA ALA A 269 -13.69 14.09 11.99
C ALA A 269 -12.22 13.74 11.73
N LEU A 270 -11.96 12.56 11.12
CA LEU A 270 -10.61 12.14 10.73
C LEU A 270 -9.97 13.11 9.72
N ILE A 271 -10.70 13.49 8.67
CA ILE A 271 -10.21 14.41 7.64
C ILE A 271 -9.95 15.81 8.22
N LEU A 272 -10.85 16.32 9.06
CA LEU A 272 -10.69 17.65 9.65
C LEU A 272 -9.56 17.71 10.67
N ARG A 273 -9.34 16.64 11.44
CA ARG A 273 -8.28 16.57 12.45
C ARG A 273 -6.90 16.34 11.83
N ASP A 274 -6.81 15.36 10.92
CA ASP A 274 -5.52 14.85 10.45
C ASP A 274 -5.24 15.18 8.97
N GLY A 275 -6.16 15.83 8.26
CA GLY A 275 -6.01 16.15 6.83
C GLY A 275 -5.10 17.34 6.53
N SER A 276 -4.45 17.94 7.53
CA SER A 276 -3.47 19.00 7.35
C SER A 276 -2.04 18.46 7.25
N PRO A 277 -1.13 19.16 6.53
CA PRO A 277 0.29 18.81 6.54
C PRO A 277 0.85 18.87 7.97
N PRO A 278 1.86 18.05 8.30
CA PRO A 278 2.48 18.05 9.61
C PRO A 278 3.30 19.34 9.86
N ASP A 279 3.54 19.63 11.13
CA ASP A 279 4.45 20.73 11.51
C ASP A 279 5.87 20.44 11.04
N VAL A 280 6.42 21.37 10.25
CA VAL A 280 7.72 21.21 9.60
C VAL A 280 8.85 21.18 10.62
N GLU A 281 8.73 21.91 11.74
CA GLU A 281 9.78 21.96 12.75
C GLU A 281 9.87 20.65 13.56
N ALA A 282 8.72 20.12 13.98
CA ALA A 282 8.66 18.79 14.59
C ALA A 282 9.27 17.71 13.66
N VAL A 283 8.96 17.76 12.35
CA VAL A 283 9.52 16.79 11.39
C VAL A 283 11.03 16.97 11.20
N ARG A 284 11.57 18.19 11.26
CA ARG A 284 13.02 18.43 11.16
C ARG A 284 13.78 17.78 12.32
N GLU A 285 13.24 17.85 13.52
CA GLU A 285 13.86 17.19 14.68
C GLU A 285 13.81 15.67 14.54
N VAL A 286 12.70 15.12 14.04
CA VAL A 286 12.59 13.70 13.69
C VAL A 286 13.61 13.29 12.63
N ASP A 287 13.76 14.06 11.54
CA ASP A 287 14.75 13.80 10.47
C ASP A 287 16.19 13.86 10.99
N ARG A 288 16.48 14.77 11.93
CA ARG A 288 17.79 14.88 12.56
C ARG A 288 18.13 13.62 13.36
N ARG A 289 17.19 13.11 14.15
CA ARG A 289 17.37 11.86 14.90
C ARG A 289 17.41 10.63 14.01
N LEU A 290 16.63 10.61 12.93
CA LEU A 290 16.67 9.53 11.94
C LEU A 290 18.09 9.29 11.42
N ARG A 291 18.88 10.36 11.20
CA ARG A 291 20.28 10.23 10.75
C ARG A 291 21.17 9.53 11.77
N LEU A 292 20.84 9.60 13.06
CA LEU A 292 21.60 9.00 14.15
C LEU A 292 21.19 7.54 14.39
N CYS A 293 19.93 7.18 14.13
CA CYS A 293 19.40 5.84 14.37
C CYS A 293 19.18 5.01 13.09
N LYS A 294 19.77 5.43 11.97
CA LYS A 294 19.67 4.71 10.70
C LYS A 294 20.41 3.38 10.79
N ASN A 295 19.81 2.33 10.23
CA ASN A 295 20.37 0.99 10.30
C ASN A 295 21.78 0.92 9.68
N PRO A 296 22.82 0.52 10.44
CA PRO A 296 24.20 0.47 9.95
C PRO A 296 24.39 -0.54 8.81
N GLU A 297 23.57 -1.60 8.74
CA GLU A 297 23.61 -2.57 7.64
C GLU A 297 23.14 -2.00 6.30
N LYS A 298 22.44 -0.85 6.31
CA LYS A 298 21.87 -0.19 5.13
C LYS A 298 22.61 1.09 4.76
N ILE A 299 23.70 1.41 5.44
CA ILE A 299 24.53 2.58 5.16
C ILE A 299 25.77 2.11 4.38
N PRO A 300 25.92 2.49 3.09
CA PRO A 300 27.08 2.14 2.30
C PRO A 300 28.39 2.57 2.96
N GLY A 301 29.32 1.63 3.11
CA GLY A 301 30.64 1.87 3.69
C GLY A 301 30.77 1.59 5.19
N THR A 302 29.69 1.19 5.87
CA THR A 302 29.74 0.70 7.27
C THR A 302 30.18 -0.76 7.30
N ASN A 303 30.86 -1.23 8.35
CA ASN A 303 31.33 -2.62 8.43
C ASN A 303 30.17 -3.63 8.34
N ALA A 304 29.04 -3.32 8.98
CA ALA A 304 27.80 -4.08 8.90
C ALA A 304 27.27 -4.21 7.45
N TYR A 305 27.29 -3.12 6.66
CA TYR A 305 26.90 -3.13 5.25
C TYR A 305 27.83 -4.02 4.40
N ILE A 306 29.15 -3.89 4.57
CA ILE A 306 30.14 -4.67 3.83
C ILE A 306 29.98 -6.16 4.14
N LYS A 307 29.78 -6.51 5.42
CA LYS A 307 29.59 -7.89 5.86
C LYS A 307 28.32 -8.51 5.26
N LYS A 308 27.22 -7.76 5.21
CA LYS A 308 25.96 -8.20 4.59
C LYS A 308 26.09 -8.41 3.09
N GLN A 309 26.80 -7.51 2.41
CA GLN A 309 27.07 -7.61 0.97
C GLN A 309 27.91 -8.85 0.64
N GLN A 310 28.97 -9.11 1.42
CA GLN A 310 29.81 -10.31 1.27
C GLN A 310 29.02 -11.59 1.51
N GLU A 311 28.10 -11.59 2.48
CA GLU A 311 27.25 -12.75 2.74
C GLU A 311 26.27 -13.01 1.58
N GLN A 312 25.64 -11.97 1.05
CA GLN A 312 24.76 -12.08 -0.12
C GLN A 312 25.52 -12.58 -1.35
N GLU A 313 26.73 -12.07 -1.59
CA GLU A 313 27.59 -12.51 -2.69
C GLU A 313 27.99 -13.98 -2.52
N ARG A 314 28.35 -14.40 -1.30
CA ARG A 314 28.66 -15.80 -0.99
C ARG A 314 27.46 -16.73 -1.25
N LYS A 315 26.26 -16.35 -0.79
CA LYS A 315 25.02 -17.11 -1.04
C LYS A 315 24.69 -17.18 -2.54
N ALA A 316 24.87 -16.07 -3.26
CA ALA A 316 24.65 -16.02 -4.70
C ALA A 316 25.63 -16.92 -5.47
N ASP A 317 26.90 -16.94 -5.07
CA ASP A 317 27.92 -17.80 -5.65
C ASP A 317 27.66 -19.28 -5.35
N GLU A 318 27.20 -19.60 -4.15
CA GLU A 318 26.78 -20.96 -3.78
C GLU A 318 25.59 -21.42 -4.63
N LYS A 319 24.57 -20.57 -4.81
CA LYS A 319 23.42 -20.84 -5.69
C LYS A 319 23.86 -21.02 -7.15
N ARG A 320 24.78 -20.19 -7.64
CA ARG A 320 25.36 -20.30 -8.99
C ARG A 320 26.13 -21.62 -9.16
N ARG A 321 26.92 -22.03 -8.16
CA ARG A 321 27.64 -23.30 -8.17
C ARG A 321 26.70 -24.49 -8.16
N ARG A 322 25.68 -24.51 -7.30
CA ARG A 322 24.65 -25.57 -7.26
C ARG A 322 23.90 -25.68 -8.59
N LYS A 323 23.53 -24.54 -9.21
CA LYS A 323 22.88 -24.53 -10.53
C LYS A 323 23.80 -25.03 -11.65
N ALA A 324 25.09 -24.66 -11.62
CA ALA A 324 26.06 -25.13 -12.61
C ALA A 324 26.33 -26.64 -12.48
N GLU A 325 26.38 -27.15 -11.25
CA GLU A 325 26.54 -28.59 -10.98
C GLU A 325 25.32 -29.40 -11.41
N ALA A 326 24.11 -28.93 -11.08
CA ALA A 326 22.87 -29.54 -11.56
C ALA A 326 22.78 -29.56 -13.10
N ALA A 327 23.18 -28.48 -13.76
CA ALA A 327 23.23 -28.43 -15.23
C ALA A 327 24.26 -29.42 -15.81
N ARG A 328 25.40 -29.63 -15.15
CA ARG A 328 26.41 -30.60 -15.58
C ARG A 328 25.91 -32.04 -15.43
N ILE A 329 25.32 -32.38 -14.29
CA ILE A 329 24.73 -33.70 -14.04
C ILE A 329 23.62 -33.99 -15.05
N ALA A 330 22.74 -33.02 -15.33
CA ALA A 330 21.69 -33.15 -16.33
C ALA A 330 22.23 -33.41 -17.76
N MET A 331 23.39 -32.84 -18.09
CA MET A 331 24.07 -33.04 -19.39
C MET A 331 24.80 -34.39 -19.47
N GLU A 332 25.31 -34.91 -18.35
CA GLU A 332 25.94 -36.22 -18.25
C GLU A 332 24.91 -37.37 -18.21
N GLU A 333 23.72 -37.13 -17.65
CA GLU A 333 22.64 -38.12 -17.56
C GLU A 333 21.59 -38.06 -18.69
N SER A 334 21.75 -37.20 -19.70
CA SER A 334 20.85 -37.18 -20.86
C SER A 334 21.31 -38.18 -21.94
N ASP A 335 20.65 -39.33 -21.98
CA ASP A 335 20.60 -40.22 -23.15
C ASP A 335 20.04 -39.44 -24.37
N PRO A 336 20.76 -39.35 -25.51
CA PRO A 336 20.34 -38.60 -26.68
C PRO A 336 19.05 -39.08 -27.35
N PHE A 337 18.53 -40.27 -26.99
CA PHE A 337 17.31 -40.86 -27.55
C PHE A 337 16.33 -41.37 -26.48
N GLY A 338 15.70 -40.44 -25.75
CA GLY A 338 14.32 -40.65 -25.29
C GLY A 338 14.05 -40.57 -23.79
N SER A 339 13.39 -39.48 -23.38
CA SER A 339 12.23 -39.42 -22.44
C SER A 339 11.97 -37.98 -21.97
N GLU A 340 11.90 -37.04 -22.92
CA GLU A 340 11.70 -35.60 -22.61
C GLU A 340 10.43 -35.29 -21.81
N LEU A 341 9.38 -36.12 -21.87
CA LEU A 341 8.13 -35.85 -21.17
C LEU A 341 8.10 -36.25 -19.69
N ALA A 342 8.92 -37.20 -19.25
CA ALA A 342 8.92 -37.65 -17.85
C ALA A 342 9.77 -36.74 -16.94
N ARG A 343 10.90 -36.24 -17.47
CA ARG A 343 11.82 -35.35 -16.72
C ARG A 343 11.26 -33.94 -16.50
N LYS A 344 10.47 -33.42 -17.45
CA LYS A 344 9.88 -32.07 -17.34
C LYS A 344 8.88 -31.92 -16.20
N ALA A 345 8.21 -33.01 -15.81
CA ALA A 345 7.26 -33.03 -14.70
C ALA A 345 7.95 -33.13 -13.32
N ALA A 346 9.13 -33.76 -13.25
CA ALA A 346 9.89 -33.87 -11.99
C ALA A 346 10.70 -32.59 -11.71
N ALA A 347 11.31 -31.98 -12.74
CA ALA A 347 12.09 -30.75 -12.58
C ALA A 347 11.23 -29.51 -12.23
N SER A 348 9.94 -29.51 -12.58
CA SER A 348 9.00 -28.46 -12.15
C SER A 348 8.55 -28.63 -10.70
N ALA A 349 8.59 -29.85 -10.14
CA ALA A 349 8.14 -30.11 -8.77
C ALA A 349 9.23 -29.78 -7.73
N GLU A 350 10.52 -29.89 -8.07
CA GLU A 350 11.63 -29.57 -7.15
C GLU A 350 12.05 -28.09 -7.16
N LEU A 351 11.52 -27.27 -8.09
CA LEU A 351 11.84 -25.84 -8.17
C LEU A 351 10.81 -24.94 -7.46
N ASP A 352 9.63 -25.47 -7.14
CA ASP A 352 8.53 -24.70 -6.52
C ASP A 352 8.47 -24.84 -4.98
N ASP A 353 9.27 -25.73 -4.37
CA ASP A 353 9.25 -25.99 -2.91
C ASP A 353 10.25 -25.14 -2.09
N ASP A 354 11.09 -24.30 -2.72
CA ASP A 354 12.14 -23.50 -2.05
C ASP A 354 11.77 -21.99 -1.93
N ASP A 355 10.53 -21.58 -2.26
CA ASP A 355 10.08 -20.18 -2.20
C ASP A 355 9.43 -19.78 -0.85
N ASP A 356 9.35 -20.70 0.13
CA ASP A 356 8.94 -20.40 1.50
C ASP A 356 10.16 -20.21 2.41
N ASP A 357 10.77 -19.01 2.41
CA ASP A 357 11.52 -18.45 3.55
C ASP A 357 11.98 -17.00 3.22
N ASP A 358 11.12 -16.02 3.53
CA ASP A 358 11.44 -14.73 4.20
C ASP A 358 10.21 -13.79 4.27
#